data_AF-A0A0N0D6V3-F1
#
_entry.id   AF-A0A0N0D6V3-F1
#
_cell.length_a   1.000
_cell.length_b   1.000
_cell.length_c   1.000
_cell.angle_alpha   90.00
_cell.angle_beta   90.00
_cell.angle_gamma   90.00
#
_symmetry.space_group_name_H-M   'P 1'
#
loop_
_entity.id
_entity.type
_entity.pdbx_description
1 polymer ?
#
loop_
_entity_poly.entity_id
_entity_poly.type
_entity_poly.pdbx_seq_one_letter_code
_entity_poly.pdbx_strand_id
1 'polypeptide(L)'
;MMTNDFNYKITGLSPGNYEICVDSDNYIKQCQTVSLAENIQNIDFKLYQNDRKISGTIYGLKSGQIIELWAHSDSSSFVKNQTIVGNGQNVQYEISGLPALSDYVLELISNHVPYQIYNAQKNRDNANLIDLSSDAQTGIDFNIESTDIILSGEITFPTSAPQTAWIDVSDHQFNWIKGLTFNTPAKILLAFK
;
A
#
# COMPACT_ATOMS: atom_id res chain seq x y z
N MET A 1 -23.93 -6.83 31.68
CA MET A 1 -25.26 -7.31 31.21
C MET A 1 -25.76 -6.28 30.22
N MET A 2 -26.08 -6.69 29.00
CA MET A 2 -26.67 -5.80 27.99
C MET A 2 -28.12 -5.51 28.40
N THR A 3 -28.53 -4.25 28.35
CA THR A 3 -29.91 -3.85 28.59
C THR A 3 -30.45 -3.27 27.29
N ASN A 4 -31.45 -3.92 26.70
CA ASN A 4 -32.23 -3.47 25.54
C ASN A 4 -31.49 -3.41 24.19
N ASP A 5 -30.94 -4.54 23.71
CA ASP A 5 -30.42 -4.72 22.34
C ASP A 5 -29.27 -3.81 21.87
N PHE A 6 -28.79 -2.90 22.72
CA PHE A 6 -27.62 -2.05 22.48
C PHE A 6 -26.57 -2.26 23.59
N ASN A 7 -25.29 -2.25 23.22
CA ASN A 7 -24.16 -2.41 24.15
C ASN A 7 -23.58 -1.06 24.65
N TYR A 8 -24.04 0.08 24.13
CA TYR A 8 -23.73 1.41 24.63
C TYR A 8 -24.88 2.39 24.40
N LYS A 9 -24.93 3.47 25.20
CA LYS A 9 -25.86 4.60 25.03
C LYS A 9 -25.20 5.88 25.53
N ILE A 10 -25.14 6.90 24.68
CA ILE A 10 -24.66 8.25 25.03
C ILE A 10 -25.87 9.19 25.06
N THR A 11 -26.03 9.96 26.14
CA THR A 11 -27.18 10.86 26.34
C THR A 11 -26.74 12.29 26.65
N GLY A 12 -27.63 13.26 26.46
CA GLY A 12 -27.37 14.66 26.79
C GLY A 12 -26.58 15.42 25.72
N LEU A 13 -26.56 14.91 24.49
CA LEU A 13 -25.96 15.59 23.34
C LEU A 13 -26.96 16.59 22.75
N SER A 14 -26.49 17.81 22.47
CA SER A 14 -27.23 18.78 21.66
C SER A 14 -27.19 18.40 20.17
N PRO A 15 -28.09 18.94 19.33
CA PRO A 15 -27.96 18.77 17.88
C PRO A 15 -26.60 19.30 17.36
N GLY A 16 -25.96 18.56 16.44
CA GLY A 16 -24.64 18.90 15.90
C GLY A 16 -23.98 17.75 15.12
N ASN A 17 -22.79 18.02 14.56
CA ASN A 17 -21.97 17.00 13.90
C ASN A 17 -20.95 16.45 14.87
N TYR A 18 -20.93 15.13 15.04
CA TYR A 18 -20.06 14.43 15.97
C TYR A 18 -19.19 13.43 15.22
N GLU A 19 -17.94 13.29 15.65
CA GLU A 19 -17.12 12.12 15.36
C GLU A 19 -17.21 11.19 16.57
N ILE A 20 -17.64 9.96 16.35
CA ILE A 20 -17.76 8.93 17.37
C ILE A 20 -16.68 7.90 17.09
N CYS A 21 -15.79 7.68 18.06
CA CYS A 21 -14.72 6.70 17.94
C CYS A 21 -14.81 5.62 19.01
N VAL A 22 -14.53 4.38 18.64
CA VAL A 22 -14.33 3.26 19.54
C VAL A 22 -12.86 2.88 19.52
N ASP A 23 -12.23 2.89 20.69
CA ASP A 23 -10.81 2.61 20.89
C ASP A 23 -10.64 1.47 21.91
N SER A 24 -9.70 0.56 21.64
CA SER A 24 -9.42 -0.61 22.45
C SER A 24 -8.02 -1.15 22.14
N ASP A 25 -7.28 -1.56 23.17
CA ASP A 25 -5.84 -1.88 23.09
C ASP A 25 -5.46 -2.87 21.97
N ASN A 26 -6.28 -3.89 21.72
CA ASN A 26 -5.98 -4.96 20.76
C ASN A 26 -6.69 -4.81 19.42
N TYR A 27 -7.44 -3.72 19.24
CA TYR A 27 -8.26 -3.48 18.07
C TYR A 27 -7.92 -2.14 17.43
N ILE A 28 -8.21 -2.04 16.14
CA ILE A 28 -8.00 -0.78 15.43
C ILE A 28 -9.12 0.18 15.79
N LYS A 29 -8.73 1.39 16.20
CA LYS A 29 -9.66 2.50 16.42
C LYS A 29 -10.57 2.69 15.21
N GLN A 30 -11.87 2.62 15.44
CA GLN A 30 -12.88 2.89 14.40
C GLN A 30 -13.57 4.20 14.71
N CYS A 31 -13.79 5.05 13.71
CA CYS A 31 -14.50 6.32 13.86
C CYS A 31 -15.60 6.45 12.81
N GLN A 32 -16.72 7.08 13.18
CA GLN A 32 -17.81 7.44 12.27
C GLN A 32 -18.25 8.87 12.53
N THR A 33 -18.52 9.62 11.46
CA THR A 33 -19.09 10.96 11.55
C THR A 33 -20.60 10.86 11.45
N VAL A 34 -21.31 11.45 12.42
CA VAL A 34 -22.77 11.44 12.50
C VAL A 34 -23.29 12.87 12.65
N SER A 35 -24.32 13.21 11.89
CA SER A 35 -25.07 14.45 12.07
C SER A 35 -26.30 14.17 12.91
N LEU A 36 -26.33 14.74 14.11
CA LEU A 36 -27.39 14.54 15.09
C LEU A 36 -28.36 15.73 15.02
N ALA A 37 -29.56 15.50 14.47
CA ALA A 37 -30.69 16.45 14.57
C ALA A 37 -31.76 15.97 15.57
N GLU A 38 -31.83 14.66 15.78
CA GLU A 38 -32.75 13.95 16.66
C GLU A 38 -32.09 12.67 17.21
N ASN A 39 -32.80 11.88 18.01
CA ASN A 39 -32.24 10.62 18.54
C ASN A 39 -31.98 9.63 17.41
N ILE A 40 -30.73 9.16 17.29
CA ILE A 40 -30.33 8.11 16.35
C ILE A 40 -30.04 6.83 17.13
N GLN A 41 -30.42 5.69 16.55
CA GLN A 41 -30.08 4.34 17.01
C GLN A 41 -29.30 3.62 15.91
N ASN A 42 -28.64 2.50 16.24
CA ASN A 42 -27.93 1.63 15.29
C ASN A 42 -26.68 2.25 14.65
N ILE A 43 -25.88 2.99 15.43
CA ILE A 43 -24.54 3.42 14.99
C ILE A 43 -23.57 2.27 15.34
N ASP A 44 -23.50 1.27 14.49
CA ASP A 44 -22.77 0.05 14.81
C ASP A 44 -21.29 0.13 14.43
N PHE A 45 -20.41 -0.39 15.28
CA PHE A 45 -18.98 -0.49 15.03
C PHE A 45 -18.56 -1.96 14.95
N LYS A 46 -17.81 -2.31 13.90
CA LYS A 46 -17.09 -3.59 13.82
C LYS A 46 -15.62 -3.35 14.12
N LEU A 47 -15.11 -3.92 15.20
CA LEU A 47 -13.70 -3.83 15.57
C LEU A 47 -12.91 -4.97 14.93
N TYR A 48 -11.68 -4.66 14.50
CA TYR A 48 -10.75 -5.61 13.90
C TYR A 48 -9.49 -5.73 14.76
N GLN A 49 -9.09 -6.95 15.09
CA GLN A 49 -7.86 -7.19 15.86
C GLN A 49 -6.65 -6.66 15.09
N ASN A 50 -5.67 -6.10 15.80
CA ASN A 50 -4.48 -5.50 15.21
C ASN A 50 -3.20 -6.33 15.46
N ASP A 51 -3.30 -7.66 15.33
CA ASP A 51 -2.25 -8.62 15.71
C ASP A 51 -1.88 -9.59 14.58
N ARG A 52 -2.47 -9.41 13.39
CA ARG A 52 -2.17 -10.28 12.23
C ARG A 52 -0.83 -9.94 11.61
N LYS A 53 -0.34 -10.87 10.81
CA LYS A 53 0.94 -10.73 10.11
C LYS A 53 0.96 -11.44 8.77
N ILE A 54 1.76 -10.90 7.86
CA ILE A 54 2.14 -11.50 6.59
C ILE A 54 3.64 -11.76 6.62
N SER A 55 4.08 -12.96 6.26
CA SER A 55 5.51 -13.29 6.16
C SER A 55 5.84 -14.15 4.93
N GLY A 56 7.10 -14.05 4.52
CA GLY A 56 7.62 -14.81 3.40
C GLY A 56 9.11 -14.57 3.19
N THR A 57 9.58 -14.97 2.01
CA THR A 57 10.96 -14.85 1.57
C THR A 57 11.03 -14.10 0.25
N ILE A 58 11.97 -13.15 0.16
CA ILE A 58 12.35 -12.48 -1.07
C ILE A 58 13.61 -13.16 -1.60
N TYR A 59 13.48 -13.80 -2.75
CA TYR A 59 14.57 -14.45 -3.46
C TYR A 59 15.20 -13.50 -4.47
N GLY A 60 16.53 -13.58 -4.64
CA GLY A 60 17.24 -12.89 -5.72
C GLY A 60 17.50 -11.39 -5.52
N LEU A 61 17.18 -10.81 -4.36
CA LEU A 61 17.46 -9.41 -4.06
C LEU A 61 18.97 -9.18 -3.82
N LYS A 62 19.64 -8.52 -4.77
CA LYS A 62 21.09 -8.31 -4.75
C LYS A 62 21.50 -7.33 -3.65
N SER A 63 22.76 -7.43 -3.22
CA SER A 63 23.31 -6.55 -2.19
C SER A 63 23.16 -5.07 -2.58
N GLY A 64 22.60 -4.26 -1.68
CA GLY A 64 22.38 -2.82 -1.88
C GLY A 64 21.12 -2.46 -2.69
N GLN A 65 20.41 -3.42 -3.28
CA GLN A 65 19.09 -3.15 -3.84
C GLN A 65 18.10 -2.90 -2.70
N ILE A 66 17.33 -1.82 -2.82
CA ILE A 66 16.31 -1.41 -1.86
C ILE A 66 14.94 -1.64 -2.47
N ILE A 67 14.05 -2.29 -1.72
CA ILE A 67 12.62 -2.41 -2.04
C ILE A 67 11.77 -1.87 -0.90
N GLU A 68 10.51 -1.58 -1.19
CA GLU A 68 9.47 -1.39 -0.20
C GLU A 68 8.37 -2.43 -0.43
N LEU A 69 8.05 -3.19 0.61
CA LEU A 69 6.85 -4.01 0.64
C LEU A 69 5.71 -3.18 1.21
N TRP A 70 4.58 -3.12 0.50
CA TRP A 70 3.40 -2.39 0.93
C TRP A 70 2.20 -3.33 1.04
N ALA A 71 1.64 -3.46 2.23
CA ALA A 71 0.41 -4.18 2.52
C ALA A 71 -0.75 -3.21 2.60
N HIS A 72 -1.70 -3.32 1.67
CA HIS A 72 -2.89 -2.48 1.55
C HIS A 72 -4.15 -3.33 1.66
N SER A 73 -5.13 -2.93 2.47
CA SER A 73 -6.47 -3.53 2.44
C SER A 73 -7.38 -2.71 1.52
N ASP A 74 -8.14 -3.36 0.63
CA ASP A 74 -9.00 -2.66 -0.34
C ASP A 74 -10.32 -2.12 0.25
N SER A 75 -10.84 -2.76 1.30
CA SER A 75 -12.07 -2.35 1.99
C SER A 75 -11.83 -1.34 3.11
N SER A 76 -10.57 -1.00 3.39
CA SER A 76 -10.20 -0.04 4.41
C SER A 76 -9.15 0.94 3.92
N SER A 77 -8.88 1.99 4.70
CA SER A 77 -7.75 2.89 4.46
C SER A 77 -6.44 2.37 5.05
N PHE A 78 -6.40 1.13 5.55
CA PHE A 78 -5.23 0.61 6.23
C PHE A 78 -4.11 0.29 5.24
N VAL A 79 -2.95 0.89 5.50
CA VAL A 79 -1.72 0.68 4.73
C VAL A 79 -0.56 0.54 5.71
N LYS A 80 0.33 -0.42 5.45
CA LYS A 80 1.59 -0.57 6.16
C LYS A 80 2.70 -0.94 5.18
N ASN A 81 3.88 -0.34 5.35
CA ASN A 81 5.03 -0.67 4.53
C ASN A 81 6.25 -1.07 5.36
N GLN A 82 7.17 -1.75 4.69
CA GLN A 82 8.47 -2.17 5.22
C GLN A 82 9.53 -2.00 4.14
N THR A 83 10.56 -1.21 4.43
CA THR A 83 11.75 -1.09 3.57
C THR A 83 12.67 -2.28 3.82
N ILE A 84 13.16 -2.90 2.74
CA ILE A 84 14.09 -4.03 2.81
C ILE A 84 15.30 -3.72 1.93
N VAL A 85 16.49 -3.95 2.49
CA VAL A 85 17.77 -3.80 1.78
C VAL A 85 18.35 -5.19 1.54
N GLY A 86 18.60 -5.51 0.28
CA GLY A 86 19.24 -6.74 -0.11
C GLY A 86 20.65 -6.86 0.45
N ASN A 87 20.99 -8.06 0.89
CA ASN A 87 22.33 -8.44 1.33
C ASN A 87 22.98 -9.44 0.35
N GLY A 88 22.36 -9.70 -0.80
CA GLY A 88 22.81 -10.68 -1.80
C GLY A 88 22.46 -12.13 -1.47
N GLN A 89 21.66 -12.38 -0.44
CA GLN A 89 21.09 -13.68 -0.08
C GLN A 89 19.54 -13.59 -0.09
N ASN A 90 18.86 -14.72 0.11
CA ASN A 90 17.42 -14.71 0.32
C ASN A 90 17.09 -13.95 1.61
N VAL A 91 16.10 -13.06 1.55
CA VAL A 91 15.72 -12.21 2.68
C VAL A 91 14.36 -12.64 3.22
N GLN A 92 14.33 -13.12 4.46
CA GLN A 92 13.06 -13.36 5.16
C GLN A 92 12.47 -12.04 5.65
N TYR A 93 11.16 -11.90 5.59
CA TYR A 93 10.45 -10.72 6.06
C TYR A 93 9.18 -11.08 6.84
N GLU A 94 8.75 -10.16 7.70
CA GLU A 94 7.48 -10.22 8.42
C GLU A 94 6.92 -8.80 8.55
N ILE A 95 5.69 -8.60 8.09
CA ILE A 95 4.89 -7.39 8.32
C ILE A 95 3.85 -7.75 9.39
N SER A 96 4.07 -7.29 10.62
CA SER A 96 3.20 -7.56 11.77
C SER A 96 2.22 -6.41 12.05
N GLY A 97 1.30 -6.59 13.01
CA GLY A 97 0.37 -5.54 13.44
C GLY A 97 -0.56 -5.12 12.30
N LEU A 98 -1.12 -6.11 11.62
CA LEU A 98 -2.11 -5.94 10.57
C LEU A 98 -3.51 -6.18 11.14
N PRO A 99 -4.53 -5.41 10.72
CA PRO A 99 -5.94 -5.73 10.90
C PRO A 99 -6.30 -7.16 10.49
N ALA A 100 -7.23 -7.79 11.22
CA ALA A 100 -7.91 -9.01 10.78
C ALA A 100 -8.93 -8.73 9.65
N LEU A 101 -8.41 -8.50 8.44
CA LEU A 101 -9.16 -8.24 7.20
C LEU A 101 -8.77 -9.26 6.11
N SER A 102 -9.64 -9.46 5.11
CA SER A 102 -9.52 -10.57 4.15
C SER A 102 -8.97 -10.18 2.77
N ASP A 103 -8.59 -8.92 2.59
CA ASP A 103 -8.46 -8.29 1.27
C ASP A 103 -7.14 -7.54 1.10
N TYR A 104 -6.06 -8.10 1.66
CA TYR A 104 -4.76 -7.49 1.52
C TYR A 104 -4.16 -7.72 0.14
N VAL A 105 -3.72 -6.64 -0.50
CA VAL A 105 -2.77 -6.64 -1.60
C VAL A 105 -1.39 -6.37 -1.03
N LEU A 106 -0.42 -7.24 -1.34
CA LEU A 106 0.97 -7.02 -1.01
C LEU A 106 1.78 -6.68 -2.27
N GLU A 107 2.29 -5.46 -2.31
CA GLU A 107 3.01 -4.88 -3.44
C GLU A 107 4.50 -4.76 -3.10
N LEU A 108 5.35 -4.99 -4.09
CA LEU A 108 6.78 -4.77 -4.05
C LEU A 108 7.11 -3.61 -5.00
N ILE A 109 7.53 -2.49 -4.40
CA ILE A 109 7.81 -1.24 -5.11
C ILE A 109 9.31 -0.94 -4.98
N SER A 110 9.96 -0.63 -6.08
CA SER A 110 11.41 -0.36 -6.07
C SER A 110 11.88 0.34 -7.34
N ASN A 111 12.87 1.22 -7.21
CA ASN A 111 13.62 1.75 -8.35
C ASN A 111 14.71 0.79 -8.87
N HIS A 112 15.06 -0.24 -8.09
CA HIS A 112 16.15 -1.17 -8.39
C HIS A 112 15.69 -2.47 -9.06
N VAL A 113 14.43 -2.85 -8.88
CA VAL A 113 13.85 -4.10 -9.40
C VAL A 113 12.47 -3.83 -9.99
N PRO A 114 11.97 -4.69 -10.90
CA PRO A 114 10.62 -4.54 -11.43
C PRO A 114 9.54 -4.56 -10.33
N TYR A 115 8.47 -3.80 -10.54
CA TYR A 115 7.28 -3.86 -9.69
C TYR A 115 6.64 -5.25 -9.74
N GLN A 116 6.19 -5.72 -8.58
CA GLN A 116 5.48 -6.98 -8.45
C GLN A 116 4.37 -6.83 -7.42
N ILE A 117 3.32 -7.61 -7.61
CA ILE A 117 2.32 -7.93 -6.59
C ILE A 117 2.51 -9.41 -6.25
N TYR A 118 2.16 -9.79 -5.03
CA TYR A 118 2.20 -11.18 -4.59
C TYR A 118 1.65 -12.16 -5.64
N ASN A 119 2.28 -13.32 -5.74
CA ASN A 119 1.99 -14.38 -6.71
C ASN A 119 2.24 -13.94 -8.17
N ALA A 120 3.33 -13.20 -8.38
CA ALA A 120 3.83 -12.73 -9.68
C ALA A 120 2.83 -11.88 -10.49
N GLN A 121 1.84 -11.28 -9.80
CA GLN A 121 0.90 -10.35 -10.42
C GLN A 121 1.59 -9.01 -10.72
N LYS A 122 1.08 -8.31 -11.74
CA LYS A 122 1.66 -7.05 -12.25
C LYS A 122 0.67 -5.88 -12.25
N ASN A 123 -0.59 -6.17 -11.94
CA ASN A 123 -1.67 -5.20 -11.83
C ASN A 123 -2.55 -5.58 -10.63
N ARG A 124 -2.94 -4.56 -9.87
CA ARG A 124 -3.84 -4.62 -8.72
C ARG A 124 -5.19 -5.23 -9.07
N ASP A 125 -5.69 -5.01 -10.28
CA ASP A 125 -6.97 -5.57 -10.74
C ASP A 125 -6.97 -7.12 -10.78
N ASN A 126 -5.78 -7.74 -10.89
CA ASN A 126 -5.59 -9.18 -10.91
C ASN A 126 -4.90 -9.69 -9.63
N ALA A 127 -4.79 -8.86 -8.59
CA ALA A 127 -4.08 -9.21 -7.37
C ALA A 127 -4.70 -10.45 -6.70
N ASN A 128 -3.82 -11.33 -6.22
CA ASN A 128 -4.22 -12.37 -5.30
C ASN A 128 -4.34 -11.76 -3.89
N LEU A 129 -5.58 -11.64 -3.41
CA LEU A 129 -5.85 -11.12 -2.07
C LEU A 129 -5.35 -12.09 -1.00
N ILE A 130 -4.76 -11.54 0.06
CA ILE A 130 -4.26 -12.26 1.22
C ILE A 130 -5.29 -12.10 2.35
N ASP A 131 -5.84 -13.24 2.80
CA ASP A 131 -6.87 -13.26 3.84
C ASP A 131 -6.26 -13.40 5.24
N LEU A 132 -6.38 -12.36 6.06
CA LEU A 132 -5.97 -12.34 7.47
C LEU A 132 -7.14 -12.38 8.46
N SER A 133 -8.37 -12.63 7.98
CA SER A 133 -9.57 -12.56 8.81
C SER A 133 -9.58 -13.59 9.94
N SER A 134 -9.03 -14.80 9.71
CA SER A 134 -8.86 -15.82 10.74
C SER A 134 -7.49 -15.80 11.38
N ASP A 135 -6.42 -15.76 10.57
CA ASP A 135 -5.05 -16.06 11.00
C ASP A 135 -3.99 -15.25 10.26
N ALA A 136 -2.76 -15.34 10.76
CA ALA A 136 -1.58 -14.89 10.05
C ALA A 136 -1.32 -15.71 8.77
N GLN A 137 -0.74 -15.08 7.75
CA GLN A 137 -0.38 -15.74 6.50
C GLN A 137 1.14 -15.82 6.34
N THR A 138 1.62 -16.96 5.87
CA THR A 138 3.05 -17.28 5.69
C THR A 138 3.29 -17.86 4.30
N GLY A 139 4.52 -17.80 3.80
CA GLY A 139 4.86 -18.29 2.46
C GLY A 139 4.43 -17.33 1.35
N ILE A 140 4.25 -16.06 1.71
CA ILE A 140 3.94 -14.98 0.77
C ILE A 140 5.26 -14.54 0.12
N ASP A 141 5.74 -15.32 -0.82
CA ASP A 141 7.10 -15.16 -1.36
C ASP A 141 7.16 -14.26 -2.60
N PHE A 142 8.31 -13.61 -2.79
CA PHE A 142 8.64 -12.84 -4.01
C PHE A 142 9.91 -13.36 -4.67
N ASN A 143 9.91 -13.45 -5.99
CA ASN A 143 11.08 -13.82 -6.77
C ASN A 143 11.53 -12.62 -7.61
N ILE A 144 12.69 -12.06 -7.28
CA ILE A 144 13.29 -11.01 -8.08
C ILE A 144 14.04 -11.67 -9.23
N GLU A 145 13.40 -11.69 -10.41
CA GLU A 145 14.11 -12.04 -11.63
C GLU A 145 15.12 -10.94 -11.95
N SER A 146 16.38 -11.32 -12.15
CA SER A 146 17.39 -10.39 -12.65
C SER A 146 17.05 -10.05 -14.09
N THR A 147 16.46 -8.87 -14.32
CA THR A 147 16.29 -8.33 -15.67
C THR A 147 17.34 -7.25 -15.92
N ASP A 148 18.31 -7.56 -16.77
CA ASP A 148 19.28 -6.59 -17.30
C ASP A 148 18.71 -5.86 -18.53
N ILE A 149 17.40 -5.59 -18.54
CA ILE A 149 16.75 -4.90 -19.67
C ILE A 149 17.01 -3.40 -19.51
N ILE A 150 17.88 -2.88 -20.37
CA ILE A 150 18.25 -1.47 -20.42
C ILE A 150 17.58 -0.84 -21.64
N LEU A 151 16.81 0.23 -21.43
CA LEU A 151 16.36 1.11 -22.49
C LEU A 151 17.31 2.32 -22.58
N SER A 152 17.97 2.48 -23.72
CA SER A 152 18.90 3.59 -23.96
C SER A 152 18.76 4.10 -25.39
N GLY A 153 18.95 5.40 -25.60
CA GLY A 153 18.92 6.03 -26.92
C GLY A 153 19.53 7.44 -26.87
N GLU A 154 19.66 8.06 -28.04
CA GLU A 154 20.13 9.43 -28.21
C GLU A 154 18.97 10.32 -28.68
N ILE A 155 18.82 11.51 -28.10
CA ILE A 155 17.89 12.54 -28.57
C ILE A 155 18.67 13.55 -29.40
N THR A 156 18.45 13.57 -30.71
CA THR A 156 19.05 14.56 -31.63
C THR A 156 18.02 15.59 -32.06
N PHE A 157 18.36 16.87 -31.88
CA PHE A 157 17.56 17.98 -32.38
C PHE A 157 18.08 18.45 -33.76
N PRO A 158 17.20 18.77 -34.72
CA PRO A 158 17.61 19.20 -36.06
C PRO A 158 18.23 20.61 -36.09
N THR A 159 18.16 21.36 -34.99
CA THR A 159 18.70 22.72 -34.89
C THR A 159 19.40 22.92 -33.55
N SER A 160 20.28 23.93 -33.49
CA SER A 160 21.00 24.33 -32.28
C SER A 160 20.20 25.26 -31.35
N ALA A 161 18.93 25.54 -31.66
CA ALA A 161 18.08 26.35 -30.80
C ALA A 161 17.71 25.57 -29.52
N PRO A 162 17.52 26.24 -28.37
CA PRO A 162 17.07 25.57 -27.14
C PRO A 162 15.74 24.87 -27.36
N GLN A 163 15.70 23.55 -27.15
CA GLN A 163 14.52 22.71 -27.28
C GLN A 163 14.35 21.85 -26.03
N THR A 164 13.10 21.48 -25.74
CA THR A 164 12.76 20.57 -24.64
C THR A 164 12.16 19.30 -25.23
N ALA A 165 12.59 18.14 -24.74
CA ALA A 165 12.00 16.86 -25.07
C ALA A 165 11.59 16.13 -23.79
N TRP A 166 10.52 15.34 -23.88
CA TRP A 166 10.05 14.46 -22.82
C TRP A 166 10.13 13.02 -23.32
N ILE A 167 10.57 12.11 -22.46
CA ILE A 167 10.50 10.67 -22.72
C ILE A 167 9.68 10.02 -21.64
N ASP A 168 8.56 9.44 -22.04
CA ASP A 168 7.70 8.64 -21.19
C ASP A 168 7.80 7.19 -21.62
N VAL A 169 7.94 6.30 -20.64
CA VAL A 169 7.87 4.86 -20.85
C VAL A 169 6.64 4.38 -20.10
N SER A 170 5.59 4.01 -20.83
CA SER A 170 4.39 3.39 -20.29
C SER A 170 4.38 1.91 -20.63
N ASP A 171 4.01 1.09 -19.65
CA ASP A 171 3.62 -0.28 -19.89
C ASP A 171 2.09 -0.36 -19.73
N HIS A 172 1.39 -0.72 -20.81
CA HIS A 172 -0.08 -0.83 -20.80
C HIS A 172 -0.62 -1.94 -19.89
N GLN A 173 0.25 -2.79 -19.31
CA GLN A 173 -0.10 -3.82 -18.35
C GLN A 173 0.09 -3.39 -16.89
N PHE A 174 0.75 -2.26 -16.64
CA PHE A 174 1.10 -1.80 -15.29
C PHE A 174 0.50 -0.41 -15.06
N ASN A 175 -0.17 -0.20 -13.92
CA ASN A 175 -0.63 1.12 -13.48
C ASN A 175 0.53 2.01 -12.95
N TRP A 176 1.78 1.70 -13.28
CA TRP A 176 2.97 2.44 -12.84
C TRP A 176 3.84 2.89 -14.01
N ILE A 177 4.22 4.17 -14.00
CA ILE A 177 5.19 4.78 -14.94
C ILE A 177 6.55 4.87 -14.23
N LYS A 178 7.57 4.22 -14.81
CA LYS A 178 8.97 4.40 -14.38
C LYS A 178 9.53 5.68 -15.01
N GLY A 179 9.52 6.79 -14.27
CA GLY A 179 10.22 8.01 -14.67
C GLY A 179 11.68 8.02 -14.22
N LEU A 180 12.62 8.39 -15.09
CA LEU A 180 14.02 8.66 -14.75
C LEU A 180 14.31 10.15 -14.92
N THR A 181 14.92 10.78 -13.90
CA THR A 181 15.42 12.16 -13.98
C THR A 181 16.88 12.17 -14.42
N PHE A 182 17.22 12.96 -15.44
CA PHE A 182 18.59 13.25 -15.84
C PHE A 182 18.94 14.69 -15.46
N ASN A 183 20.04 14.88 -14.73
CA ASN A 183 20.58 16.21 -14.43
C ASN A 183 21.77 16.52 -15.36
N THR A 184 21.54 17.33 -16.39
CA THR A 184 22.56 18.19 -17.01
C THR A 184 21.95 19.59 -17.18
N PRO A 185 22.76 20.67 -17.34
CA PRO A 185 22.45 21.97 -16.74
C PRO A 185 21.39 22.74 -17.52
N ALA A 186 20.13 22.46 -17.25
CA ALA A 186 19.03 23.42 -17.31
C ALA A 186 17.94 22.93 -16.35
N LYS A 187 17.61 23.76 -15.36
CA LYS A 187 16.57 23.51 -14.35
C LYS A 187 15.30 22.91 -14.98
N ILE A 188 14.83 21.78 -14.46
CA ILE A 188 13.50 21.24 -14.75
C ILE A 188 12.70 21.26 -13.45
N LEU A 189 11.62 22.04 -13.47
CA LEU A 189 10.66 22.20 -12.38
C LEU A 189 9.58 21.11 -12.52
N LEU A 190 9.31 20.39 -11.44
CA LEU A 190 8.30 19.32 -11.37
C LEU A 190 6.89 19.91 -11.22
N ALA A 191 5.92 19.38 -11.95
CA ALA A 191 4.50 19.53 -11.65
C ALA A 191 3.77 18.22 -11.92
N PHE A 192 3.06 17.73 -10.90
CA PHE A 192 2.17 16.57 -10.96
C PHE A 192 0.77 17.01 -11.39
N LYS A 193 0.03 16.11 -12.05
CA LYS A 193 -1.43 16.19 -12.13
C LYS A 193 -2.02 14.97 -11.44
#